data_AF-A0A968WAV2-F1
#
_entry.id   AF-A0A968WAV2-F1
#
_cell.length_a   1.000
_cell.length_b   1.000
_cell.length_c   1.000
_cell.angle_alpha   90.00
_cell.angle_beta   90.00
_cell.angle_gamma   90.00
#
_symmetry.space_group_name_H-M   'P 1'
#
loop_
_entity.id
_entity.type
_entity.pdbx_description
1 polymer ?
#
loop_
_entity_poly.entity_id
_entity_poly.type
_entity_poly.pdbx_seq_one_letter_code
_entity_poly.pdbx_strand_id
1 'polypeptide(L)'
;MSDLPEFIKFLYEEYRHLNSGSLASYIPELTKADPNWFAISVVTKEGEIFEIGDSQENFTIQSISKVFVYGMALCDCDRQTLLEKIGVEPTGDPFNSVIRLDENSKRPDNPMVNAGAIATAGLIKGANATEKLNRMLDMFRRYIGHDVFINAPVFMSERATGHRNRALANLLLNFGIIEHNIEEILDLYFQQCSLVVNCHDLAVMAATLANRGVNPITKEQAIKPCYIRDILSVMYTCGMYNYAGEWAYRVGIPAKSGVSGGIIGVIPDSAGIAVFSPLIDSRGNSIRGMKVFEALSDKFNLHLFDYPLPKCSFLDISENRIESTSKPIEFIFDKTKPL
;
A
#
# COMPACT_ATOMS: atom_id res chain seq x y z
N MET A 1 -26.14 -2.89 -1.72
CA MET A 1 -25.28 -2.89 -2.92
C MET A 1 -26.04 -2.57 -4.21
N SER A 2 -27.39 -2.52 -4.24
CA SER A 2 -28.17 -2.13 -5.44
C SER A 2 -27.77 -0.76 -6.02
N ASP A 3 -27.33 0.17 -5.17
CA ASP A 3 -27.08 1.55 -5.55
C ASP A 3 -25.62 1.82 -5.97
N LEU A 4 -24.71 0.86 -5.76
CA LEU A 4 -23.28 1.04 -6.03
C LEU A 4 -22.97 1.28 -7.52
N PRO A 5 -23.52 0.50 -8.48
CA PRO A 5 -23.22 0.71 -9.90
C PRO A 5 -23.72 2.07 -10.39
N GLU A 6 -24.92 2.48 -9.98
CA GLU A 6 -25.49 3.79 -10.33
C GLU A 6 -24.67 4.93 -9.73
N PHE A 7 -24.22 4.79 -8.48
CA PHE A 7 -23.40 5.80 -7.84
C PHE A 7 -22.01 5.91 -8.46
N ILE A 8 -21.34 4.80 -8.78
CA ILE A 8 -20.06 4.82 -9.52
C ILE A 8 -20.22 5.55 -10.85
N LYS A 9 -21.32 5.28 -11.58
CA LYS A 9 -21.63 5.99 -12.83
C LYS A 9 -21.83 7.49 -12.61
N PHE A 10 -22.56 7.87 -11.56
CA PHE A 10 -22.72 9.28 -11.18
C PHE A 10 -21.37 9.95 -10.91
N LEU A 11 -20.48 9.32 -10.13
CA LEU A 11 -19.16 9.87 -9.82
C LEU A 11 -18.28 10.01 -11.06
N TYR A 12 -18.37 9.05 -11.99
CA TYR A 12 -17.65 9.13 -13.26
C TYR A 12 -18.09 10.36 -14.06
N GLU A 13 -19.40 10.56 -14.25
CA GLU A 13 -19.93 11.71 -14.99
C GLU A 13 -19.66 13.04 -14.29
N GLU A 14 -19.72 13.08 -12.96
CA GLU A 14 -19.46 14.28 -12.17
C GLU A 14 -17.99 14.75 -12.30
N TYR A 15 -17.03 13.81 -12.29
CA TYR A 15 -15.60 14.16 -12.21
C TYR A 15 -14.82 14.01 -13.52
N ARG A 16 -15.37 13.40 -14.59
CA ARG A 16 -14.67 13.22 -15.87
C ARG A 16 -14.20 14.50 -16.55
N HIS A 17 -14.84 15.63 -16.26
CA HIS A 17 -14.48 16.94 -16.83
C HIS A 17 -13.50 17.74 -15.95
N LEU A 18 -13.12 17.21 -14.79
CA LEU A 18 -12.18 17.86 -13.88
C LEU A 18 -10.75 17.69 -14.44
N ASN A 19 -10.20 18.75 -15.04
CA ASN A 19 -8.91 18.72 -15.74
C ASN A 19 -7.80 19.51 -15.00
N SER A 20 -7.97 19.76 -13.71
CA SER A 20 -6.94 20.36 -12.88
C SER A 20 -5.79 19.40 -12.62
N GLY A 21 -4.60 19.94 -12.31
CA GLY A 21 -3.39 19.16 -12.02
C GLY A 21 -2.47 19.05 -13.23
N SER A 22 -1.50 18.15 -13.13
CA SER A 22 -0.51 17.90 -14.19
C SER A 22 -0.14 16.43 -14.25
N LEU A 23 0.33 15.96 -15.40
CA LEU A 23 0.99 14.67 -15.50
C LEU A 23 2.31 14.69 -14.71
N ALA A 24 2.71 13.54 -14.17
CA ALA A 24 4.07 13.38 -13.66
C ALA A 24 5.08 13.55 -14.81
N SER A 25 6.08 14.41 -14.60
CA SER A 25 7.00 14.84 -15.67
C SER A 25 8.48 14.65 -15.35
N TYR A 26 8.81 13.95 -14.26
CA TYR A 26 10.20 13.72 -13.86
C TYR A 26 10.90 12.65 -14.74
N ILE A 27 10.12 11.82 -15.45
CA ILE A 27 10.59 10.97 -16.55
C ILE A 27 9.72 11.18 -17.80
N PRO A 28 10.29 11.10 -19.02
CA PRO A 28 9.54 11.31 -20.26
C PRO A 28 8.40 10.32 -20.52
N GLU A 29 8.47 9.11 -19.97
CA GLU A 29 7.48 8.06 -20.25
C GLU A 29 6.14 8.35 -19.58
N LEU A 30 6.12 9.03 -18.43
CA LEU A 30 4.89 9.35 -17.71
C LEU A 30 4.10 10.48 -18.36
N THR A 31 4.74 11.33 -19.17
CA THR A 31 4.06 12.40 -19.90
C THR A 31 3.32 11.91 -21.14
N LYS A 32 3.47 10.62 -21.50
CA LYS A 32 2.80 10.00 -22.65
C LYS A 32 1.37 9.53 -22.34
N ALA A 33 0.97 9.49 -21.07
CA ALA A 33 -0.39 9.11 -20.68
C ALA A 33 -1.42 10.15 -21.17
N ASP A 34 -2.60 9.70 -21.60
CA ASP A 34 -3.69 10.62 -21.96
C ASP A 34 -4.23 11.27 -20.67
N PRO A 35 -4.15 12.61 -20.51
CA PRO A 35 -4.64 13.28 -19.32
C PRO A 35 -6.17 13.15 -19.13
N ASN A 36 -6.90 12.73 -20.16
CA ASN A 36 -8.34 12.53 -20.09
C ASN A 36 -8.75 11.17 -19.52
N TRP A 37 -7.83 10.19 -19.47
CA TRP A 37 -8.15 8.87 -18.94
C TRP A 37 -8.73 8.96 -17.53
N PHE A 38 -9.84 8.27 -17.33
CA PHE A 38 -10.50 8.17 -16.05
C PHE A 38 -11.19 6.81 -15.94
N ALA A 39 -10.92 6.11 -14.85
CA ALA A 39 -11.59 4.86 -14.55
C ALA A 39 -11.85 4.72 -13.06
N ILE A 40 -12.97 4.07 -12.74
CA ILE A 40 -13.31 3.63 -11.39
C ILE A 40 -13.61 2.14 -11.49
N SER A 41 -12.97 1.33 -10.66
CA SER A 41 -13.21 -0.11 -10.57
C SER A 41 -13.39 -0.52 -9.11
N VAL A 42 -14.41 -1.34 -8.84
CA VAL A 42 -14.70 -1.91 -7.53
C VAL A 42 -14.86 -3.41 -7.69
N VAL A 43 -14.13 -4.17 -6.88
CA VAL A 43 -14.18 -5.63 -6.85
C VAL A 43 -14.54 -6.09 -5.44
N THR A 44 -15.64 -6.81 -5.29
CA THR A 44 -16.07 -7.34 -3.98
C THR A 44 -15.26 -8.58 -3.59
N LYS A 45 -15.25 -8.93 -2.31
CA LYS A 45 -14.59 -10.17 -1.84
C LYS A 45 -15.24 -11.44 -2.44
N GLU A 46 -16.51 -11.35 -2.83
CA GLU A 46 -17.23 -12.41 -3.53
C GLU A 46 -16.77 -12.56 -5.00
N GLY A 47 -16.13 -11.53 -5.56
CA GLY A 47 -15.65 -11.49 -6.94
C GLY A 47 -16.58 -10.76 -7.91
N GLU A 48 -17.56 -9.99 -7.41
CA GLU A 48 -18.39 -9.13 -8.25
C GLU A 48 -17.58 -7.88 -8.67
N ILE A 49 -17.70 -7.49 -9.93
CA ILE A 49 -16.90 -6.43 -10.54
C ILE A 49 -17.83 -5.32 -11.03
N PHE A 50 -17.54 -4.09 -10.64
CA PHE A 50 -18.22 -2.88 -11.10
C PHE A 50 -17.19 -1.90 -11.62
N GLU A 51 -17.22 -1.61 -12.92
CA GLU A 51 -16.23 -0.74 -13.55
C GLU A 51 -16.85 0.21 -14.58
N ILE A 52 -16.23 1.37 -14.74
CA ILE A 52 -16.60 2.39 -15.72
C ILE A 52 -15.38 3.15 -16.20
N GLY A 53 -15.43 3.62 -17.45
CA GLY A 53 -14.37 4.42 -18.06
C GLY A 53 -13.23 3.58 -18.62
N ASP A 54 -12.02 4.12 -18.55
CA ASP A 54 -10.79 3.56 -19.13
C ASP A 54 -10.19 2.44 -18.26
N SER A 55 -11.02 1.51 -17.76
CA SER A 55 -10.64 0.54 -16.72
C SER A 55 -9.55 -0.44 -17.15
N GLN A 56 -9.42 -0.67 -18.45
CA GLN A 56 -8.49 -1.61 -19.09
C GLN A 56 -7.26 -0.92 -19.67
N GLU A 57 -7.15 0.43 -19.56
CA GLU A 57 -5.96 1.14 -20.03
C GLU A 57 -4.77 0.84 -19.14
N ASN A 58 -3.65 0.51 -19.78
CA ASN A 58 -2.45 0.06 -19.12
C ASN A 58 -1.56 1.24 -18.72
N PHE A 59 -1.10 1.23 -17.47
CA PHE A 59 -0.15 2.18 -16.92
C PHE A 59 0.82 1.47 -15.97
N THR A 60 1.80 2.20 -15.45
CA THR A 60 2.75 1.63 -14.48
C THR A 60 2.24 1.80 -13.05
N ILE A 61 2.33 0.73 -12.25
CA ILE A 61 1.81 0.68 -10.86
C ILE A 61 2.49 1.69 -9.93
N GLN A 62 3.74 2.06 -10.21
CA GLN A 62 4.52 3.03 -9.43
C GLN A 62 4.53 2.70 -7.93
N SER A 63 4.41 3.72 -7.06
CA SER A 63 4.47 3.56 -5.60
C SER A 63 3.36 2.69 -5.00
N ILE A 64 2.33 2.30 -5.76
CA ILE A 64 1.33 1.32 -5.29
C ILE A 64 1.99 -0.05 -5.05
N SER A 65 3.03 -0.40 -5.82
CA SER A 65 3.81 -1.64 -5.67
C SER A 65 4.39 -1.85 -4.27
N LYS A 66 4.71 -0.76 -3.56
CA LYS A 66 5.33 -0.77 -2.22
C LYS A 66 4.50 -1.56 -1.21
N VAL A 67 3.17 -1.50 -1.31
CA VAL A 67 2.23 -2.23 -0.44
C VAL A 67 2.48 -3.74 -0.53
N PHE A 68 2.60 -4.23 -1.75
CA PHE A 68 2.67 -5.66 -2.03
C PHE A 68 4.06 -6.21 -1.73
N VAL A 69 5.11 -5.45 -2.05
CA VAL A 69 6.49 -5.82 -1.73
C VAL A 69 6.76 -5.74 -0.23
N TYR A 70 6.12 -4.82 0.50
CA TYR A 70 6.10 -4.84 1.97
C TYR A 70 5.49 -6.12 2.53
N GLY A 71 4.34 -6.54 1.99
CA GLY A 71 3.72 -7.82 2.35
C GLY A 71 4.61 -9.03 2.04
N MET A 72 5.34 -9.00 0.92
CA MET A 72 6.30 -10.03 0.56
C MET A 72 7.49 -10.08 1.54
N ALA A 73 8.05 -8.93 1.92
CA ALA A 73 9.12 -8.86 2.92
C ALA A 73 8.68 -9.39 4.28
N LEU A 74 7.47 -9.06 4.74
CA LEU A 74 6.89 -9.63 5.97
C LEU A 74 6.83 -11.17 5.94
N CYS A 75 6.58 -11.76 4.76
CA CYS A 75 6.56 -13.21 4.61
C CYS A 75 7.98 -13.82 4.63
N ASP A 76 8.97 -13.08 4.11
CA ASP A 76 10.35 -13.54 4.00
C ASP A 76 11.13 -13.41 5.32
N CYS A 77 10.98 -12.32 6.06
CA CYS A 77 11.77 -12.05 7.27
C CYS A 77 10.94 -11.84 8.55
N ASP A 78 9.64 -12.18 8.54
CA ASP A 78 8.73 -11.96 9.69
C ASP A 78 8.66 -10.49 10.18
N ARG A 79 7.88 -10.25 11.25
CA ARG A 79 7.64 -8.87 11.75
C ARG A 79 8.84 -8.31 12.48
N GLN A 80 9.52 -9.13 13.27
CA GLN A 80 10.54 -8.64 14.19
C GLN A 80 11.76 -8.16 13.40
N THR A 81 12.27 -8.99 12.49
CA THR A 81 13.42 -8.61 11.66
C THR A 81 13.09 -7.47 10.71
N LEU A 82 11.85 -7.39 10.19
CA LEU A 82 11.47 -6.24 9.37
C LEU A 82 11.48 -4.95 10.18
N LEU A 83 10.90 -4.98 11.38
CA LEU A 83 10.83 -3.79 12.24
C LEU A 83 12.22 -3.33 12.71
N GLU A 84 13.21 -4.22 12.84
CA GLU A 84 14.59 -3.80 13.11
C GLU A 84 15.17 -2.89 12.00
N LYS A 85 14.69 -3.05 10.77
CA LYS A 85 15.22 -2.34 9.58
C LYS A 85 14.32 -1.24 9.04
N ILE A 86 13.02 -1.27 9.32
CA ILE A 86 12.02 -0.36 8.75
C ILE A 86 10.95 -0.08 9.82
N GLY A 87 10.65 1.19 10.06
CA GLY A 87 9.57 1.60 10.96
C GLY A 87 8.18 1.39 10.37
N VAL A 88 7.16 1.92 11.06
CA VAL A 88 5.76 1.94 10.62
C VAL A 88 5.11 3.32 10.83
N GLU A 89 5.89 4.32 11.22
CA GLU A 89 5.40 5.64 11.59
C GLU A 89 5.27 6.56 10.37
N PRO A 90 4.27 7.45 10.32
CA PRO A 90 4.12 8.39 9.23
C PRO A 90 5.26 9.41 9.21
N THR A 91 5.65 9.81 8.00
CA THR A 91 6.60 10.91 7.81
C THR A 91 5.86 12.24 7.76
N GLY A 92 6.20 13.19 8.64
CA GLY A 92 5.60 14.53 8.66
C GLY A 92 6.00 15.44 7.48
N ASP A 93 6.92 15.00 6.61
CA ASP A 93 7.51 15.79 5.54
C ASP A 93 7.17 15.26 4.13
N PRO A 94 7.28 16.11 3.08
CA PRO A 94 7.18 15.70 1.67
C PRO A 94 7.85 14.37 1.36
N PHE A 95 7.23 13.52 0.53
CA PHE A 95 7.91 12.35 -0.03
C PHE A 95 9.18 12.74 -0.81
N ASN A 96 9.28 14.02 -1.19
CA ASN A 96 10.43 14.69 -1.80
C ASN A 96 11.39 15.39 -0.83
N SER A 97 11.11 15.40 0.47
CA SER A 97 11.96 16.06 1.46
C SER A 97 13.28 15.32 1.64
N VAL A 98 14.26 16.10 2.06
CA VAL A 98 15.65 15.72 2.20
C VAL A 98 15.75 14.64 3.28
N ILE A 99 15.94 13.40 2.83
CA ILE A 99 16.63 12.29 3.50
C ILE A 99 16.51 12.35 5.04
N ARG A 100 15.31 12.07 5.56
CA ARG A 100 15.14 11.80 6.98
C ARG A 100 15.08 10.30 7.19
N LEU A 101 16.02 9.82 7.97
CA LEU A 101 15.92 8.54 8.68
C LEU A 101 15.69 8.91 10.13
N ASP A 102 14.99 8.05 10.88
CA ASP A 102 14.74 8.30 12.29
C ASP A 102 16.07 8.63 13.01
N GLU A 103 16.10 9.74 13.74
CA GLU A 103 17.36 10.27 14.26
C GLU A 103 18.02 9.34 15.28
N ASN A 104 17.23 8.48 15.94
CA ASN A 104 17.72 7.53 16.93
C ASN A 104 18.03 6.16 16.32
N SER A 105 17.09 5.60 15.56
CA SER A 105 17.17 4.24 15.02
C SER A 105 17.80 4.16 13.63
N LYS A 106 18.00 5.29 12.93
CA LYS A 106 18.61 5.42 11.60
C LYS A 106 17.96 4.55 10.51
N ARG A 107 16.78 4.00 10.79
CA ARG A 107 15.95 3.23 9.85
C ARG A 107 14.96 4.16 9.12
N PRO A 108 14.47 3.78 7.93
CA PRO A 108 13.35 4.47 7.29
C PRO A 108 12.11 4.44 8.15
N ASP A 109 11.33 5.52 8.14
CA ASP A 109 10.16 5.68 9.01
C ASP A 109 9.05 4.66 8.72
N ASN A 110 8.85 4.30 7.45
CA ASN A 110 7.86 3.31 7.02
C ASN A 110 8.16 2.76 5.61
N PRO A 111 7.57 1.62 5.20
CA PRO A 111 7.79 1.04 3.86
C PRO A 111 7.12 1.80 2.71
N MET A 112 6.28 2.81 2.96
CA MET A 112 5.56 3.55 1.91
C MET A 112 6.38 4.72 1.34
N VAL A 113 7.37 5.22 2.09
CA VAL A 113 8.38 6.16 1.58
C VAL A 113 9.47 5.44 0.77
N ASN A 114 10.17 6.17 -0.10
CA ASN A 114 11.15 5.56 -1.01
C ASN A 114 12.28 4.84 -0.28
N ALA A 115 12.82 5.41 0.81
CA ALA A 115 13.87 4.77 1.58
C ALA A 115 13.42 3.43 2.17
N GLY A 116 12.20 3.38 2.73
CA GLY A 116 11.63 2.15 3.27
C GLY A 116 11.33 1.13 2.19
N ALA A 117 10.83 1.56 1.03
CA ALA A 117 10.59 0.67 -0.10
C ALA A 117 11.89 0.06 -0.68
N ILE A 118 12.97 0.84 -0.76
CA ILE A 118 14.30 0.35 -1.16
C ILE A 118 14.82 -0.65 -0.12
N ALA A 119 14.71 -0.33 1.18
CA ALA A 119 15.06 -1.26 2.25
C ALA A 119 14.23 -2.56 2.18
N THR A 120 12.93 -2.45 1.88
CA THR A 120 12.01 -3.58 1.70
C THR A 120 12.43 -4.46 0.52
N ALA A 121 12.80 -3.87 -0.62
CA ALA A 121 13.31 -4.61 -1.77
C ALA A 121 14.61 -5.37 -1.42
N GLY A 122 15.46 -4.79 -0.56
CA GLY A 122 16.66 -5.45 -0.04
C GLY A 122 16.39 -6.66 0.87
N LEU A 123 15.18 -6.80 1.41
CA LEU A 123 14.78 -7.93 2.28
C LEU A 123 14.21 -9.12 1.50
N ILE A 124 13.98 -8.97 0.20
CA ILE A 124 13.41 -10.03 -0.64
C ILE A 124 14.43 -11.15 -0.82
N LYS A 125 14.07 -12.37 -0.39
CA LYS A 125 14.92 -13.56 -0.49
C LYS A 125 15.15 -14.00 -1.94
N GLY A 126 16.27 -14.65 -2.19
CA GLY A 126 16.60 -15.25 -3.48
C GLY A 126 18.11 -15.32 -3.66
N ALA A 127 18.60 -16.33 -4.36
CA ALA A 127 20.03 -16.56 -4.54
C ALA A 127 20.68 -15.53 -5.48
N ASN A 128 19.90 -14.89 -6.35
CA ASN A 128 20.36 -13.88 -7.30
C ASN A 128 19.22 -12.95 -7.75
N ALA A 129 19.58 -11.90 -8.49
CA ALA A 129 18.65 -10.90 -9.03
C ALA A 129 17.47 -11.50 -9.80
N THR A 130 17.73 -12.49 -10.66
CA THR A 130 16.71 -13.14 -11.50
C THR A 130 15.71 -13.91 -10.66
N GLU A 131 16.16 -14.63 -9.64
CA GLU A 131 15.27 -15.35 -8.73
C GLU A 131 14.38 -14.38 -7.94
N LYS A 132 14.96 -13.30 -7.39
CA LYS A 132 14.21 -12.26 -6.67
C LYS A 132 13.14 -11.63 -7.56
N LEU A 133 13.49 -11.30 -8.80
CA LEU A 133 12.57 -10.75 -9.79
C LEU A 133 11.43 -11.73 -10.09
N ASN A 134 11.73 -13.00 -10.37
CA ASN A 134 10.71 -14.00 -10.67
C ASN A 134 9.77 -14.23 -9.49
N ARG A 135 10.28 -14.28 -8.26
CA ARG A 135 9.44 -14.37 -7.04
C ARG A 135 8.53 -13.16 -6.88
N MET A 136 9.04 -11.97 -7.18
CA MET A 136 8.25 -10.73 -7.14
C MET A 136 7.15 -10.75 -8.22
N LEU A 137 7.47 -11.13 -9.45
CA LEU A 137 6.49 -11.25 -10.54
C LEU A 137 5.41 -12.30 -10.22
N ASP A 138 5.79 -13.48 -9.72
CA ASP A 138 4.83 -14.48 -9.27
C ASP A 138 3.95 -13.94 -8.13
N MET A 139 4.52 -13.22 -7.17
CA MET A 139 3.74 -12.59 -6.11
C MET A 139 2.67 -11.65 -6.69
N PHE A 140 3.02 -10.76 -7.62
CA PHE A 140 2.06 -9.88 -8.27
C PHE A 140 1.02 -10.65 -9.11
N ARG A 141 1.44 -11.70 -9.83
CA ARG A 141 0.53 -12.61 -10.58
C ARG A 141 -0.56 -13.17 -9.67
N ARG A 142 -0.24 -13.55 -8.42
CA ARG A 142 -1.23 -14.07 -7.45
C ARG A 142 -2.24 -13.02 -7.00
N TYR A 143 -1.83 -11.76 -6.89
CA TYR A 143 -2.74 -10.66 -6.56
C TYR A 143 -3.64 -10.26 -7.72
N ILE A 144 -3.13 -10.28 -8.95
CA ILE A 144 -3.85 -9.79 -10.13
C ILE A 144 -4.70 -10.91 -10.77
N GLY A 145 -4.18 -12.14 -10.82
CA GLY A 145 -4.85 -13.30 -11.41
C GLY A 145 -4.40 -13.64 -12.83
N HIS A 146 -3.45 -12.90 -13.39
CA HIS A 146 -2.81 -13.17 -14.68
C HIS A 146 -1.34 -12.76 -14.68
N ASP A 147 -0.61 -13.11 -15.75
CA ASP A 147 0.81 -12.77 -15.89
C ASP A 147 1.05 -11.26 -15.90
N VAL A 148 2.18 -10.87 -15.32
CA VAL A 148 2.58 -9.46 -15.15
C VAL A 148 3.85 -9.16 -15.91
N PHE A 149 3.94 -7.94 -16.43
CA PHE A 149 5.06 -7.51 -17.28
C PHE A 149 5.66 -6.21 -16.77
N ILE A 150 6.95 -6.04 -17.01
CA ILE A 150 7.67 -4.80 -16.70
C ILE A 150 7.70 -3.94 -17.95
N ASN A 151 7.29 -2.68 -17.81
CA ASN A 151 7.44 -1.68 -18.85
C ASN A 151 8.93 -1.29 -18.96
N ALA A 152 9.64 -1.91 -19.92
CA ALA A 152 11.07 -1.69 -20.10
C ALA A 152 11.44 -0.20 -20.34
N PRO A 153 10.70 0.58 -21.15
CA PRO A 153 10.95 2.02 -21.27
C PRO A 153 10.90 2.78 -19.94
N VAL A 154 9.83 2.58 -19.13
CA VAL A 154 9.71 3.24 -17.82
C VAL A 154 10.83 2.79 -16.89
N PHE A 155 11.12 1.48 -16.84
CA PHE A 155 12.20 0.94 -16.02
C PHE A 155 13.55 1.57 -16.37
N MET A 156 13.90 1.65 -17.66
CA MET A 156 15.15 2.26 -18.11
C MET A 156 15.23 3.74 -17.74
N SER A 157 14.15 4.50 -17.88
CA SER A 157 14.12 5.92 -17.54
C SER A 157 14.18 6.19 -16.03
N GLU A 158 13.47 5.42 -15.22
CA GLU A 158 13.57 5.46 -13.75
C GLU A 158 15.00 5.12 -13.30
N ARG A 159 15.59 4.07 -13.89
CA ARG A 159 16.96 3.65 -13.60
C ARG A 159 17.99 4.70 -13.98
N ALA A 160 17.82 5.38 -15.12
CA ALA A 160 18.73 6.42 -15.59
C ALA A 160 18.66 7.70 -14.75
N THR A 161 17.47 8.08 -14.28
CA THR A 161 17.22 9.36 -13.57
C THR A 161 17.14 9.22 -12.05
N GLY A 162 17.17 8.00 -11.51
CA GLY A 162 17.01 7.66 -10.10
C GLY A 162 18.15 8.07 -9.16
N HIS A 163 18.81 9.20 -9.38
CA HIS A 163 19.94 9.70 -8.56
C HIS A 163 19.58 9.84 -7.08
N ARG A 164 18.36 10.32 -6.77
CA ARG A 164 17.88 10.44 -5.39
C ARG A 164 17.75 9.08 -4.72
N ASN A 165 17.25 8.07 -5.43
CA ASN A 165 17.14 6.70 -4.90
C ASN A 165 18.54 6.07 -4.68
N ARG A 166 19.51 6.36 -5.55
CA ARG A 166 20.92 5.98 -5.33
C ARG A 166 21.52 6.63 -4.09
N ALA A 167 21.26 7.92 -3.87
CA ALA A 167 21.71 8.61 -2.66
C ALA A 167 21.09 7.98 -1.39
N LEU A 168 19.79 7.68 -1.42
CA LEU A 168 19.10 6.97 -0.34
C LEU A 168 19.70 5.58 -0.09
N ALA A 169 19.94 4.79 -1.14
CA ALA A 169 20.51 3.46 -1.00
C ALA A 169 21.92 3.49 -0.40
N ASN A 170 22.78 4.43 -0.82
CA ASN A 170 24.10 4.60 -0.20
C ASN A 170 24.00 4.97 1.28
N LEU A 171 23.02 5.79 1.65
CA LEU A 171 22.81 6.13 3.05
C LEU A 171 22.31 4.92 3.87
N LEU A 172 21.39 4.14 3.31
CA LEU A 172 20.90 2.90 3.93
C LEU A 172 22.02 1.88 4.12
N LEU A 173 22.94 1.79 3.15
CA LEU A 173 24.14 0.96 3.26
C LEU A 173 25.04 1.45 4.41
N ASN A 174 25.29 2.77 4.49
CA ASN A 174 26.09 3.36 5.57
C ASN A 174 25.52 3.06 6.97
N PHE A 175 24.19 2.95 7.10
CA PHE A 175 23.52 2.59 8.36
C PHE A 175 23.31 1.09 8.56
N GLY A 176 23.79 0.23 7.66
CA GLY A 176 23.66 -1.22 7.76
C GLY A 176 22.21 -1.74 7.59
N ILE A 177 21.32 -0.93 7.01
CA ILE A 177 19.93 -1.32 6.76
C ILE A 177 19.85 -2.28 5.56
N ILE A 178 20.61 -1.97 4.51
CA ILE A 178 20.75 -2.81 3.30
C ILE A 178 22.18 -3.32 3.12
N GLU A 179 22.34 -4.35 2.29
CA GLU A 179 23.63 -4.97 1.97
C GLU A 179 24.32 -4.29 0.78
N HIS A 180 25.55 -4.71 0.46
CA HIS A 180 26.43 -4.05 -0.51
C HIS A 180 25.94 -4.07 -1.98
N ASN A 181 24.96 -4.91 -2.33
CA ASN A 181 24.44 -5.04 -3.69
C ASN A 181 23.40 -3.94 -4.05
N ILE A 182 23.78 -2.68 -3.84
CA ILE A 182 22.90 -1.50 -4.04
C ILE A 182 22.20 -1.50 -5.40
N GLU A 183 22.94 -1.71 -6.51
CA GLU A 183 22.33 -1.64 -7.84
C GLU A 183 21.35 -2.79 -8.09
N GLU A 184 21.57 -3.98 -7.52
CA GLU A 184 20.60 -5.08 -7.62
C GLU A 184 19.31 -4.75 -6.87
N ILE A 185 19.43 -4.19 -5.66
CA ILE A 185 18.28 -3.75 -4.85
C ILE A 185 17.50 -2.65 -5.57
N LEU A 186 18.22 -1.68 -6.13
CA LEU A 186 17.62 -0.58 -6.88
C LEU A 186 16.97 -1.06 -8.18
N ASP A 187 17.59 -1.97 -8.92
CA ASP A 187 17.00 -2.54 -10.13
C ASP A 187 15.67 -3.25 -9.78
N LEU A 188 15.62 -4.05 -8.71
CA LEU A 188 14.38 -4.68 -8.24
C LEU A 188 13.31 -3.63 -7.83
N TYR A 189 13.73 -2.56 -7.14
CA TYR A 189 12.86 -1.44 -6.77
C TYR A 189 12.31 -0.68 -8.01
N PHE A 190 13.12 -0.45 -9.03
CA PHE A 190 12.65 0.20 -10.26
C PHE A 190 11.76 -0.74 -11.09
N GLN A 191 12.05 -2.05 -11.08
CA GLN A 191 11.23 -3.07 -11.73
C GLN A 191 9.84 -3.17 -11.11
N GLN A 192 9.69 -3.19 -9.77
CA GLN A 192 8.37 -3.19 -9.13
C GLN A 192 7.54 -1.95 -9.49
N CYS A 193 8.16 -0.77 -9.59
CA CYS A 193 7.46 0.48 -9.91
C CYS A 193 7.02 0.51 -11.39
N SER A 194 7.71 -0.24 -12.23
CA SER A 194 7.49 -0.28 -13.69
C SER A 194 6.58 -1.42 -14.12
N LEU A 195 5.96 -2.15 -13.20
CA LEU A 195 4.97 -3.18 -13.53
C LEU A 195 3.76 -2.55 -14.24
N VAL A 196 3.34 -3.18 -15.32
CA VAL A 196 2.15 -2.80 -16.09
C VAL A 196 0.91 -3.37 -15.40
N VAL A 197 -0.05 -2.49 -15.14
CA VAL A 197 -1.36 -2.81 -14.57
C VAL A 197 -2.41 -1.91 -15.22
N ASN A 198 -3.68 -2.27 -15.09
CA ASN A 198 -4.81 -1.39 -15.38
C ASN A 198 -5.63 -1.11 -14.09
N CYS A 199 -6.74 -0.37 -14.21
CA CYS A 199 -7.57 -0.02 -13.06
C CYS A 199 -8.29 -1.24 -12.47
N HIS A 200 -8.71 -2.18 -13.33
CA HIS A 200 -9.29 -3.45 -12.91
C HIS A 200 -8.31 -4.26 -12.06
N ASP A 201 -7.07 -4.44 -12.52
CA ASP A 201 -6.02 -5.17 -11.81
C ASP A 201 -5.84 -4.59 -10.41
N LEU A 202 -5.70 -3.26 -10.31
CA LEU A 202 -5.57 -2.57 -9.03
C LEU A 202 -6.75 -2.84 -8.08
N ALA A 203 -7.98 -2.90 -8.59
CA ALA A 203 -9.16 -3.20 -7.78
C ALA A 203 -9.15 -4.66 -7.30
N VAL A 204 -8.75 -5.61 -8.15
CA VAL A 204 -8.57 -7.03 -7.77
C VAL A 204 -7.48 -7.19 -6.70
N MET A 205 -6.36 -6.49 -6.86
CA MET A 205 -5.28 -6.49 -5.87
C MET A 205 -5.74 -5.93 -4.52
N ALA A 206 -6.50 -4.83 -4.52
CA ALA A 206 -7.09 -4.25 -3.33
C ALA A 206 -8.13 -5.19 -2.70
N ALA A 207 -8.95 -5.86 -3.52
CA ALA A 207 -9.97 -6.80 -3.06
C ALA A 207 -9.35 -8.07 -2.48
N THR A 208 -8.17 -8.47 -2.98
CA THR A 208 -7.36 -9.54 -2.38
C THR A 208 -6.93 -9.18 -0.96
N LEU A 209 -6.54 -7.93 -0.71
CA LEU A 209 -6.24 -7.44 0.65
C LEU A 209 -7.51 -7.38 1.52
N ALA A 210 -8.64 -6.91 0.96
CA ALA A 210 -9.93 -6.91 1.64
C ALA A 210 -10.38 -8.32 2.05
N ASN A 211 -10.09 -9.31 1.19
CA ASN A 211 -10.44 -10.72 1.36
C ASN A 211 -9.31 -11.52 2.04
N ARG A 212 -8.65 -10.92 3.04
CA ARG A 212 -7.67 -11.57 3.91
C ARG A 212 -6.51 -12.25 3.16
N GLY A 213 -6.14 -11.70 2.01
CA GLY A 213 -5.03 -12.15 1.18
C GLY A 213 -5.38 -13.24 0.17
N VAL A 214 -6.66 -13.54 -0.04
CA VAL A 214 -7.13 -14.49 -1.08
C VAL A 214 -7.70 -13.71 -2.25
N ASN A 215 -7.19 -13.96 -3.45
CA ASN A 215 -7.70 -13.33 -4.66
C ASN A 215 -9.18 -13.71 -4.85
N PRO A 216 -10.11 -12.73 -4.94
CA PRO A 216 -11.54 -13.01 -4.97
C PRO A 216 -11.99 -13.70 -6.27
N ILE A 217 -11.20 -13.65 -7.35
CA ILE A 217 -11.52 -14.25 -8.64
C ILE A 217 -10.88 -15.63 -8.74
N THR A 218 -9.55 -15.71 -8.61
CA THR A 218 -8.80 -16.97 -8.80
C THR A 218 -8.85 -17.89 -7.57
N LYS A 219 -9.25 -17.36 -6.41
CA LYS A 219 -9.23 -18.04 -5.10
C LYS A 219 -7.82 -18.46 -4.63
N GLU A 220 -6.77 -17.98 -5.30
CA GLU A 220 -5.38 -18.22 -4.91
C GLU A 220 -4.99 -17.35 -3.70
N GLN A 221 -4.22 -17.91 -2.75
CA GLN A 221 -3.69 -17.15 -1.62
C GLN A 221 -2.47 -16.33 -2.06
N ALA A 222 -2.63 -15.01 -2.16
CA ALA A 222 -1.56 -14.08 -2.50
C ALA A 222 -0.66 -13.72 -1.30
N ILE A 223 -1.23 -13.64 -0.09
CA ILE A 223 -0.47 -13.35 1.13
C ILE A 223 -1.11 -13.96 2.37
N LYS A 224 -0.30 -14.32 3.37
CA LYS A 224 -0.82 -14.91 4.61
C LYS A 224 -1.76 -13.93 5.34
N PRO A 225 -2.93 -14.39 5.82
CA PRO A 225 -3.91 -13.53 6.50
C PRO A 225 -3.36 -12.76 7.70
N CYS A 226 -2.36 -13.32 8.41
CA CYS A 226 -1.80 -12.68 9.59
C CYS A 226 -1.15 -11.32 9.27
N TYR A 227 -0.62 -11.11 8.06
CA TYR A 227 0.05 -9.86 7.68
C TYR A 227 -0.88 -8.78 7.15
N ILE A 228 -2.16 -9.09 6.91
CA ILE A 228 -3.13 -8.14 6.35
C ILE A 228 -3.29 -6.93 7.27
N ARG A 229 -3.37 -7.15 8.59
CA ARG A 229 -3.46 -6.04 9.55
C ARG A 229 -2.24 -5.12 9.48
N ASP A 230 -1.05 -5.67 9.33
CA ASP A 230 0.19 -4.87 9.28
C ASP A 230 0.18 -3.99 8.00
N ILE A 231 -0.18 -4.59 6.86
CA ILE A 231 -0.28 -3.90 5.58
C ILE A 231 -1.34 -2.79 5.61
N LEU A 232 -2.55 -3.09 6.06
CA LEU A 232 -3.64 -2.11 6.10
C LEU A 232 -3.36 -0.97 7.08
N SER A 233 -2.71 -1.26 8.21
CA SER A 233 -2.31 -0.23 9.18
C SER A 233 -1.36 0.78 8.54
N VAL A 234 -0.33 0.30 7.85
CA VAL A 234 0.64 1.19 7.20
C VAL A 234 0.07 1.89 5.97
N MET A 235 -0.83 1.25 5.21
CA MET A 235 -1.58 1.92 4.14
C MET A 235 -2.41 3.08 4.70
N TYR A 236 -3.08 2.87 5.82
CA TYR A 236 -3.92 3.88 6.46
C TYR A 236 -3.12 5.11 6.93
N THR A 237 -1.96 4.89 7.57
CA THR A 237 -1.17 5.99 8.15
C THR A 237 -0.17 6.63 7.18
N CYS A 238 0.30 5.89 6.16
CA CYS A 238 1.45 6.31 5.35
C CYS A 238 1.18 6.27 3.83
N GLY A 239 -0.01 5.85 3.39
CA GLY A 239 -0.24 5.49 1.99
C GLY A 239 -0.45 6.65 1.01
N MET A 240 -0.88 7.82 1.50
CA MET A 240 -1.32 8.95 0.66
C MET A 240 -0.33 10.12 0.64
N TYR A 241 0.97 9.82 0.74
CA TYR A 241 2.04 10.81 0.82
C TYR A 241 1.75 11.84 1.94
N ASN A 242 1.94 13.13 1.67
CA ASN A 242 1.65 14.21 2.62
C ASN A 242 0.16 14.43 2.89
N TYR A 243 -0.72 13.72 2.18
CA TYR A 243 -2.15 13.76 2.44
C TYR A 243 -2.60 12.66 3.40
N ALA A 244 -1.72 11.79 3.90
CA ALA A 244 -2.12 10.65 4.73
C ALA A 244 -2.93 11.06 5.98
N GLY A 245 -2.56 12.15 6.67
CA GLY A 245 -3.31 12.66 7.82
C GLY A 245 -4.70 13.20 7.45
N GLU A 246 -4.79 14.02 6.40
CA GLU A 246 -6.08 14.55 5.91
C GLU A 246 -6.97 13.43 5.33
N TRP A 247 -6.37 12.43 4.68
CA TRP A 247 -7.05 11.25 4.17
C TRP A 247 -7.66 10.42 5.30
N ALA A 248 -6.88 10.14 6.34
CA ALA A 248 -7.33 9.41 7.51
C ALA A 248 -8.49 10.13 8.23
N TYR A 249 -8.51 11.48 8.18
CA TYR A 249 -9.55 12.31 8.78
C TYR A 249 -10.82 12.44 7.93
N ARG A 250 -10.70 12.53 6.59
CA ARG A 250 -11.84 12.76 5.69
C ARG A 250 -12.42 11.48 5.09
N VAL A 251 -11.55 10.56 4.68
CA VAL A 251 -11.92 9.39 3.89
C VAL A 251 -11.92 8.13 4.75
N GLY A 252 -10.90 7.95 5.58
CA GLY A 252 -10.87 6.87 6.56
C GLY A 252 -10.71 5.46 5.97
N ILE A 253 -10.23 5.32 4.73
CA ILE A 253 -10.04 4.02 4.05
C ILE A 253 -8.54 3.71 3.93
N PRO A 254 -8.02 2.53 4.31
CA PRO A 254 -6.64 2.15 3.99
C PRO A 254 -6.36 2.24 2.48
N ALA A 255 -5.40 3.06 2.07
CA ALA A 255 -5.20 3.38 0.66
C ALA A 255 -3.74 3.53 0.27
N LYS A 256 -3.46 3.51 -1.04
CA LYS A 256 -2.15 3.86 -1.59
C LYS A 256 -2.29 4.53 -2.94
N SER A 257 -1.61 5.67 -3.08
CA SER A 257 -1.52 6.44 -4.32
C SER A 257 -0.23 6.16 -5.10
N GLY A 258 -0.26 6.33 -6.42
CA GLY A 258 0.89 6.29 -7.32
C GLY A 258 0.92 7.51 -8.24
N VAL A 259 2.12 7.99 -8.54
CA VAL A 259 2.35 9.18 -9.40
C VAL A 259 1.87 9.00 -10.85
N SER A 260 1.57 7.77 -11.28
CA SER A 260 0.91 7.47 -12.55
C SER A 260 -0.57 7.85 -12.56
N GLY A 261 -1.15 8.23 -11.40
CA GLY A 261 -2.56 8.59 -11.27
C GLY A 261 -3.46 7.48 -10.73
N GLY A 262 -2.89 6.33 -10.34
CA GLY A 262 -3.61 5.27 -9.67
C GLY A 262 -3.79 5.53 -8.17
N ILE A 263 -4.94 5.16 -7.62
CA ILE A 263 -5.19 5.06 -6.18
C ILE A 263 -5.93 3.76 -5.90
N ILE A 264 -5.42 2.96 -4.96
CA ILE A 264 -6.16 1.82 -4.40
C ILE A 264 -6.70 2.16 -3.02
N GLY A 265 -7.86 1.61 -2.67
CA GLY A 265 -8.46 1.65 -1.34
C GLY A 265 -9.05 0.29 -0.98
N VAL A 266 -8.91 -0.09 0.29
CA VAL A 266 -9.32 -1.41 0.78
C VAL A 266 -10.41 -1.24 1.83
N ILE A 267 -11.59 -1.81 1.58
CA ILE A 267 -12.67 -1.91 2.56
C ILE A 267 -12.59 -3.31 3.19
N PRO A 268 -12.06 -3.45 4.43
CA PRO A 268 -11.79 -4.74 5.03
C PRO A 268 -13.05 -5.63 5.07
N ASP A 269 -12.89 -6.92 4.73
CA ASP A 269 -13.98 -7.90 4.68
C ASP A 269 -15.16 -7.50 3.77
N SER A 270 -14.95 -6.60 2.78
CA SER A 270 -15.99 -6.14 1.85
C SER A 270 -15.52 -6.06 0.40
N ALA A 271 -14.65 -5.09 0.05
CA ALA A 271 -14.30 -4.81 -1.35
C ALA A 271 -12.96 -4.09 -1.49
N GLY A 272 -12.35 -4.22 -2.67
CA GLY A 272 -11.26 -3.37 -3.15
C GLY A 272 -11.78 -2.33 -4.13
N ILE A 273 -11.24 -1.12 -4.05
CA ILE A 273 -11.58 -0.01 -4.93
C ILE A 273 -10.29 0.48 -5.58
N ALA A 274 -10.33 0.75 -6.88
CA ALA A 274 -9.28 1.45 -7.58
C ALA A 274 -9.86 2.60 -8.41
N VAL A 275 -9.09 3.68 -8.49
CA VAL A 275 -9.36 4.80 -9.39
C VAL A 275 -8.09 5.09 -10.16
N PHE A 276 -8.20 5.31 -11.46
CA PHE A 276 -7.11 5.71 -12.31
C PHE A 276 -7.46 7.02 -13.01
N SER A 277 -6.64 8.05 -12.81
CA SER A 277 -6.71 9.32 -13.54
C SER A 277 -5.33 9.99 -13.50
N PRO A 278 -4.62 10.15 -14.63
CA PRO A 278 -3.21 10.55 -14.67
C PRO A 278 -2.87 11.91 -14.06
N LEU A 279 -3.81 12.87 -14.04
CA LEU A 279 -3.56 14.20 -13.49
C LEU A 279 -3.47 14.17 -11.96
N ILE A 280 -2.30 14.54 -11.43
CA ILE A 280 -2.01 14.58 -10.00
C ILE A 280 -1.93 16.01 -9.45
N ASP A 281 -2.18 16.16 -8.15
CA ASP A 281 -1.99 17.40 -7.41
C ASP A 281 -0.50 17.66 -7.09
N SER A 282 -0.23 18.78 -6.41
CA SER A 282 1.12 19.14 -5.95
C SER A 282 1.76 18.15 -4.95
N ARG A 283 0.96 17.26 -4.36
CA ARG A 283 1.40 16.22 -3.42
C ARG A 283 1.57 14.86 -4.09
N GLY A 284 1.26 14.75 -5.38
CA GLY A 284 1.42 13.54 -6.17
C GLY A 284 0.23 12.59 -6.15
N ASN A 285 -0.95 13.06 -5.75
CA ASN A 285 -2.18 12.26 -5.69
C ASN A 285 -3.12 12.59 -6.85
N SER A 286 -3.76 11.56 -7.44
CA SER A 286 -4.75 11.74 -8.51
C SER A 286 -5.95 12.57 -8.05
N ILE A 287 -6.19 13.73 -8.68
CA ILE A 287 -7.22 14.68 -8.20
C ILE A 287 -8.62 14.08 -8.30
N ARG A 288 -8.97 13.48 -9.44
CA ARG A 288 -10.26 12.77 -9.62
C ARG A 288 -10.35 11.59 -8.66
N GLY A 289 -9.24 10.85 -8.47
CA GLY A 289 -9.15 9.76 -7.51
C GLY A 289 -9.52 10.19 -6.10
N MET A 290 -8.94 11.29 -5.60
CA MET A 290 -9.26 11.83 -4.27
C MET A 290 -10.76 12.13 -4.13
N LYS A 291 -11.37 12.78 -5.13
CA LYS A 291 -12.78 13.16 -5.11
C LYS A 291 -13.72 11.95 -5.12
N VAL A 292 -13.40 10.92 -5.90
CA VAL A 292 -14.16 9.66 -5.94
C VAL A 292 -14.14 9.00 -4.55
N PHE A 293 -12.98 8.88 -3.92
CA PHE A 293 -12.88 8.25 -2.60
C PHE A 293 -13.55 9.04 -1.48
N GLU A 294 -13.46 10.38 -1.51
CA GLU A 294 -14.21 11.27 -0.59
C GLU A 294 -15.71 11.00 -0.73
N ALA A 295 -16.26 11.05 -1.95
CA ALA A 295 -17.68 10.85 -2.19
C ALA A 295 -18.18 9.43 -1.89
N LEU A 296 -17.36 8.40 -2.17
CA LEU A 296 -17.68 7.01 -1.81
C LEU A 296 -17.74 6.82 -0.30
N SER A 297 -16.77 7.39 0.43
CA SER A 297 -16.76 7.28 1.89
C SER A 297 -17.97 7.94 2.52
N ASP A 298 -18.30 9.17 2.10
CA ASP A 298 -19.46 9.91 2.59
C ASP A 298 -20.79 9.21 2.26
N LYS A 299 -20.94 8.66 1.05
CA LYS A 299 -22.19 8.03 0.60
C LYS A 299 -22.48 6.72 1.32
N PHE A 300 -21.44 5.91 1.55
CA PHE A 300 -21.58 4.54 2.06
C PHE A 300 -21.07 4.35 3.49
N ASN A 301 -20.69 5.42 4.18
CA ASN A 301 -20.11 5.40 5.53
C ASN A 301 -18.91 4.43 5.60
N LEU A 302 -17.98 4.55 4.64
CA LEU A 302 -16.83 3.63 4.53
C LEU A 302 -15.68 4.00 5.47
N HIS A 303 -15.80 5.09 6.22
CA HIS A 303 -14.79 5.53 7.16
C HIS A 303 -14.56 4.44 8.22
N LEU A 304 -13.29 4.09 8.49
CA LEU A 304 -12.92 3.06 9.47
C LEU A 304 -13.56 3.29 10.86
N PHE A 305 -13.83 4.54 11.22
CA PHE A 305 -14.46 4.94 12.49
C PHE A 305 -15.99 5.09 12.45
N ASP A 306 -16.62 4.97 11.28
CA ASP A 306 -18.08 4.96 11.15
C ASP A 306 -18.65 3.54 11.22
N TYR A 307 -17.81 2.51 11.01
CA TYR A 307 -18.21 1.13 11.21
C TYR A 307 -18.49 0.88 12.71
N PRO A 308 -19.69 0.39 13.07
CA PRO A 308 -19.88 -0.16 14.40
C PRO A 308 -18.96 -1.38 14.53
N LEU A 309 -18.00 -1.32 15.45
CA LEU A 309 -17.22 -2.50 15.83
C LEU A 309 -18.24 -3.64 16.07
N PRO A 310 -18.18 -4.77 15.33
CA PRO A 310 -19.08 -5.87 15.56
C PRO A 310 -18.98 -6.21 17.05
N LYS A 311 -20.12 -6.12 17.76
CA LYS A 311 -20.26 -6.15 19.22
C LYS A 311 -19.01 -6.74 19.87
N CYS A 312 -18.10 -5.87 20.29
CA CYS A 312 -17.00 -6.32 21.11
C CYS A 312 -17.67 -6.74 22.43
N SER A 313 -17.95 -8.03 22.59
CA SER A 313 -18.59 -8.55 23.77
C SER A 313 -17.56 -8.62 24.89
N PHE A 314 -17.11 -7.44 25.34
CA PHE A 314 -16.48 -7.29 26.65
C PHE A 314 -17.37 -7.88 27.77
N LEU A 315 -18.67 -8.08 27.48
CA LEU A 315 -19.66 -8.71 28.33
C LEU A 315 -19.73 -10.25 28.23
N ASP A 316 -19.17 -10.90 27.19
CA ASP A 316 -19.16 -12.39 27.10
C ASP A 316 -17.87 -13.01 27.70
N ILE A 317 -16.92 -12.18 28.15
CA ILE A 317 -15.65 -12.64 28.73
C ILE A 317 -15.83 -13.13 30.19
N SER A 318 -16.96 -12.79 30.85
CA SER A 318 -17.15 -13.04 32.28
C SER A 318 -17.75 -14.40 32.66
N GLU A 319 -18.30 -15.19 31.74
CA GLU A 319 -19.00 -16.43 32.13
C GLU A 319 -18.15 -17.71 32.10
N ASN A 320 -16.93 -17.69 31.55
CA ASN A 320 -16.08 -18.88 31.42
C ASN A 320 -14.76 -18.85 32.22
N ARG A 321 -14.62 -17.98 33.23
CA ARG A 321 -13.40 -17.90 34.06
C ARG A 321 -13.61 -17.68 35.56
N ILE A 322 -14.67 -18.25 36.13
CA ILE A 322 -14.73 -18.44 37.59
C ILE A 322 -15.16 -19.88 37.89
N GLU A 323 -14.27 -20.84 37.63
CA GLU A 323 -14.24 -22.07 38.42
C GLU A 323 -12.82 -22.68 38.38
N SER A 324 -12.21 -22.74 39.57
CA SER A 324 -10.90 -23.35 39.90
C SER A 324 -9.66 -22.56 39.41
N THR A 325 -8.67 -22.17 40.22
CA THR A 325 -8.32 -22.41 41.62
C THR A 325 -7.66 -21.14 42.17
N SER A 326 -8.17 -20.61 43.26
CA SER A 326 -7.56 -19.52 44.02
C SER A 326 -6.37 -20.06 44.82
N LYS A 327 -5.13 -19.73 44.40
CA LYS A 327 -4.01 -19.56 45.32
C LYS A 327 -3.62 -18.09 45.31
N PRO A 328 -3.63 -17.39 46.46
CA PRO A 328 -3.16 -16.02 46.52
C PRO A 328 -1.66 -16.00 46.28
N ILE A 329 -1.22 -15.06 45.43
CA ILE A 329 0.19 -14.73 45.25
C ILE A 329 0.60 -13.91 46.48
N GLU A 330 1.38 -14.50 47.39
CA GLU A 330 2.04 -13.76 48.46
C GLU A 330 3.18 -12.92 47.88
N PHE A 331 3.08 -11.59 47.99
CA PHE A 331 4.20 -10.69 47.77
C PHE A 331 5.10 -10.72 49.00
N ILE A 332 6.26 -11.37 48.88
CA ILE A 332 7.33 -11.28 49.88
C ILE A 332 8.03 -9.92 49.69
N PHE A 333 7.72 -8.96 50.57
CA PHE A 333 8.54 -7.77 50.76
C PHE A 333 9.70 -8.11 51.69
N ASP A 334 10.92 -8.20 51.15
CA ASP A 334 12.14 -8.26 51.94
C ASP A 334 12.40 -6.87 52.57
N LYS A 335 12.19 -6.78 53.89
CA LYS A 335 12.43 -5.58 54.71
C LYS A 335 13.81 -5.59 55.39
N THR A 336 14.88 -6.01 54.71
CA THR A 336 16.21 -5.98 55.31
C THR A 336 17.33 -5.44 54.42
N LYS A 337 17.22 -4.16 54.01
CA LYS A 337 18.42 -3.32 53.79
C LYS A 337 18.16 -1.88 54.25
N PRO A 338 18.93 -1.35 55.23
CA PRO A 338 18.94 0.07 55.53
C PRO A 338 19.77 0.84 54.49
N LEU A 339 19.44 2.14 54.38
CA LEU A 339 19.94 3.16 53.45
C LEU A 339 21.46 3.25 53.31
#